data_AF-A0A099PBI4-F1
#
_entry.id   AF-A0A099PBI4-F1
#
_cell.length_a   1.000
_cell.length_b   1.000
_cell.length_c   1.000
_cell.angle_alpha   90.00
_cell.angle_beta   90.00
_cell.angle_gamma   90.00
#
_symmetry.space_group_name_H-M   'P 1'
#
loop_
_entity.id
_entity.type
_entity.pdbx_description
1 polymer ?
#
loop_
_entity_poly.entity_id
_entity_poly.type
_entity_poly.pdbx_seq_one_letter_code
_entity_poly.pdbx_strand_id
1 'polypeptide(L)'
;MRNLQANTKPWDEWMSLDHPALLAGFRCDHCDSLVDSGEPVWRYLLVQVSESVGEISWCLYALEQAQNKTYVLGVFDTRDQAEFYLALHSDNPLKVPALLTDELQWPMLELTTGGQLLRARYQGVYKVGLKSYRVQANEESDLLTLWYIDRYHTEYLGEAAEKEACLKIYSHFDARLRGCKMC
;
A
#
# COMPACT_ATOMS: atom_id res chain seq x y z
N MET A 1 13.67 14.15 15.67
CA MET A 1 12.49 13.28 15.85
C MET A 1 11.27 14.18 15.98
N ARG A 2 10.43 14.29 14.95
CA ARG A 2 9.11 14.94 15.10
C ARG A 2 8.18 13.87 15.67
N ASN A 3 7.56 14.16 16.81
CA ASN A 3 6.50 13.33 17.37
C ASN A 3 5.31 13.40 16.42
N LEU A 4 5.13 12.38 15.59
CA LEU A 4 3.90 12.13 14.85
C LEU A 4 2.85 11.70 15.90
N GLN A 5 1.97 12.63 16.31
CA GLN A 5 0.82 12.28 17.13
C GLN A 5 -0.23 11.65 16.22
N ALA A 6 -0.36 10.33 16.29
CA ALA A 6 -1.45 9.60 15.64
C ALA A 6 -2.75 9.83 16.44
N ASN A 7 -3.66 10.64 15.90
CA ASN A 7 -5.02 10.77 16.41
C ASN A 7 -5.89 9.69 15.77
N THR A 8 -6.10 8.58 16.48
CA THR A 8 -7.02 7.50 16.05
C THR A 8 -8.45 7.85 16.47
N LYS A 9 -9.38 8.00 15.52
CA LYS A 9 -10.82 7.99 15.83
C LYS A 9 -11.32 6.54 16.03
N PRO A 10 -12.28 6.30 16.95
CA PRO A 10 -12.85 4.97 17.16
C PRO A 10 -13.62 4.44 15.94
N TRP A 11 -13.62 3.11 15.83
CA TRP A 11 -14.28 2.23 14.86
C TRP A 11 -15.71 2.63 14.42
N ASP A 12 -16.53 3.12 15.36
CA ASP A 12 -17.99 3.15 15.22
C ASP A 12 -18.55 4.20 14.24
N GLU A 13 -17.73 5.14 13.76
CA GLU A 13 -18.21 6.23 12.90
C GLU A 13 -18.23 5.90 11.38
N TRP A 14 -17.57 4.84 10.90
CA TRP A 14 -17.26 4.73 9.45
C TRP A 14 -17.32 3.35 8.80
N MET A 15 -17.02 2.27 9.52
CA MET A 15 -17.32 0.90 9.08
C MET A 15 -18.10 0.26 10.21
N SER A 16 -19.33 -0.13 9.91
CA SER A 16 -20.17 -0.76 10.93
C SER A 16 -19.50 -2.05 11.40
N LEU A 17 -19.53 -2.30 12.71
CA LEU A 17 -18.93 -3.50 13.33
C LEU A 17 -19.50 -4.81 12.77
N ASP A 18 -20.63 -4.73 12.08
CA ASP A 18 -21.27 -5.82 11.33
C ASP A 18 -20.75 -5.98 9.88
N HIS A 19 -19.72 -5.22 9.47
CA HIS A 19 -19.17 -5.36 8.13
C HIS A 19 -18.75 -6.82 7.92
N PRO A 20 -19.23 -7.48 6.85
CA PRO A 20 -19.04 -8.92 6.66
C PRO A 20 -17.58 -9.39 6.78
N ALA A 21 -16.62 -8.58 6.28
CA ALA A 21 -15.19 -8.87 6.39
C ALA A 21 -14.69 -9.00 7.84
N LEU A 22 -15.33 -8.35 8.81
CA LEU A 22 -14.92 -8.38 10.23
C LEU A 22 -15.57 -9.51 10.99
N LEU A 23 -16.83 -9.78 10.66
CA LEU A 23 -17.61 -10.87 11.25
C LEU A 23 -17.06 -12.25 10.86
N ALA A 24 -16.34 -12.36 9.76
CA ALA A 24 -15.68 -13.59 9.31
C ALA A 24 -14.35 -13.89 10.06
N GLY A 25 -14.01 -13.14 11.12
CA GLY A 25 -12.85 -13.43 11.97
C GLY A 25 -11.53 -12.82 11.51
N PHE A 26 -11.57 -11.94 10.51
CA PHE A 26 -10.40 -11.18 10.07
C PHE A 26 -10.12 -10.05 11.06
N ARG A 27 -8.86 -9.98 11.53
CA ARG A 27 -8.41 -8.91 12.43
C ARG A 27 -7.93 -7.71 11.60
N CYS A 28 -8.72 -6.65 11.58
CA CYS A 28 -8.30 -5.38 11.00
C CYS A 28 -7.72 -4.50 12.11
N ASP A 29 -6.39 -4.39 12.18
CA ASP A 29 -5.72 -3.47 13.09
C ASP A 29 -5.48 -2.14 12.37
N HIS A 30 -6.41 -1.20 12.54
CA HIS A 30 -6.36 0.11 11.91
C HIS A 30 -5.34 1.04 12.59
N CYS A 31 -4.68 1.88 11.78
CA CYS A 31 -3.81 2.95 12.26
C CYS A 31 -4.05 4.19 11.38
N ASP A 32 -4.79 5.17 11.89
CA ASP A 32 -4.83 6.51 11.28
C ASP A 32 -3.71 7.37 11.85
N SER A 33 -2.83 7.82 10.96
CA SER A 33 -2.14 9.09 11.15
C SER A 33 -2.92 10.13 10.36
N LEU A 34 -3.82 10.86 11.04
CA LEU A 34 -4.34 12.13 10.54
C LEU A 34 -3.19 13.13 10.52
N VAL A 35 -2.43 13.15 9.43
CA VAL A 35 -1.70 14.35 9.09
C VAL A 35 -2.70 15.26 8.40
N ASP A 36 -3.25 16.21 9.15
CA ASP A 36 -3.84 17.43 8.58
C ASP A 36 -2.70 18.22 7.90
N SER A 37 -2.20 17.73 6.76
CA SER A 37 -1.32 18.48 5.88
C SER A 37 -2.11 18.90 4.66
N GLY A 38 -2.06 20.19 4.37
CA GLY A 38 -2.87 20.88 3.37
C GLY A 38 -3.00 20.13 2.05
N GLU A 39 -4.20 20.27 1.48
CA GLU A 39 -4.67 19.81 0.17
C GLU A 39 -3.64 19.03 -0.69
N PRO A 40 -3.88 17.75 -1.01
CA PRO A 40 -5.14 17.00 -0.88
C PRO A 40 -5.32 16.29 0.47
N VAL A 41 -6.57 16.13 0.90
CA VAL A 41 -6.92 15.33 2.10
C VAL A 41 -6.81 13.83 1.76
N TRP A 42 -6.00 13.11 2.54
CA TRP A 42 -5.78 11.68 2.39
C TRP A 42 -6.43 10.91 3.54
N ARG A 43 -6.99 9.74 3.23
CA ARG A 43 -7.33 8.72 4.24
C ARG A 43 -6.46 7.50 4.03
N TYR A 44 -6.12 6.83 5.10
CA TYR A 44 -5.29 5.63 5.06
C TYR A 44 -6.04 4.46 5.64
N LEU A 45 -5.72 3.27 5.16
CA LEU A 45 -6.27 2.03 5.67
C LEU A 45 -5.13 1.04 5.78
N LEU A 46 -4.90 0.57 6.99
CA LEU A 46 -3.93 -0.47 7.31
C LEU A 46 -4.69 -1.72 7.74
N VAL A 47 -4.44 -2.83 7.05
CA VAL A 47 -5.20 -4.08 7.22
C VAL A 47 -4.23 -5.21 7.46
N GLN A 48 -4.47 -5.98 8.51
CA GLN A 48 -3.80 -7.25 8.70
C GLN A 48 -4.59 -8.35 7.99
N VAL A 49 -3.91 -9.09 7.11
CA VAL A 49 -4.50 -10.17 6.31
C VAL A 49 -3.73 -11.45 6.60
N SER A 50 -4.43 -12.57 6.75
CA SER A 50 -3.84 -13.89 6.84
C SER A 50 -4.33 -14.73 5.66
N GLU A 51 -3.45 -14.95 4.70
CA GLU A 51 -3.76 -15.70 3.46
C GLU A 51 -3.48 -17.19 3.61
N SER A 52 -2.61 -17.57 4.56
CA SER A 52 -2.27 -18.95 4.87
C SER A 52 -2.02 -19.13 6.38
N VAL A 53 -2.07 -20.37 6.87
CA VAL A 53 -1.88 -20.69 8.29
C VAL A 53 -0.48 -20.26 8.74
N GLY A 54 -0.43 -19.23 9.57
CA GLY A 54 0.82 -18.71 10.14
C GLY A 54 1.48 -17.59 9.33
N GLU A 55 0.93 -17.24 8.16
CA GLU A 55 1.41 -16.10 7.38
C GLU A 55 0.49 -14.89 7.57
N ILE A 56 1.10 -13.79 7.98
CA ILE A 56 0.43 -12.51 8.20
C ILE A 56 1.08 -11.48 7.29
N SER A 57 0.24 -10.62 6.72
CA SER A 57 0.62 -9.50 5.86
C SER A 57 -0.08 -8.24 6.34
N TRP A 58 0.62 -7.11 6.31
CA TRP A 58 0.06 -5.80 6.58
C TRP A 58 -0.08 -5.04 5.26
N CYS A 59 -1.31 -4.80 4.81
CA CYS A 59 -1.61 -4.11 3.58
C CYS A 59 -1.95 -2.65 3.87
N LEU A 60 -1.25 -1.72 3.20
CA LEU A 60 -1.46 -0.29 3.36
C LEU A 60 -2.07 0.31 2.09
N TYR A 61 -3.15 1.03 2.30
CA TYR A 61 -3.96 1.66 1.27
C TYR A 61 -4.15 3.14 1.56
N ALA A 62 -4.40 3.93 0.53
CA ALA A 62 -4.75 5.33 0.65
C ALA A 62 -5.92 5.73 -0.24
N LEU A 63 -6.69 6.72 0.20
CA LEU A 63 -7.76 7.38 -0.55
C LEU A 63 -7.44 8.87 -0.63
N GLU A 64 -7.26 9.37 -1.84
CA GLU A 64 -7.29 10.81 -2.11
C GLU A 64 -8.75 11.26 -2.16
N GLN A 65 -9.21 12.00 -1.15
CA GLN A 65 -10.63 12.30 -1.01
C GLN A 65 -11.17 13.22 -2.11
N ALA A 66 -10.37 14.20 -2.55
CA ALA A 66 -10.82 15.21 -3.52
C ALA A 66 -11.22 14.61 -4.88
N GLN A 67 -10.52 13.54 -5.30
CA GLN A 67 -10.75 12.89 -6.58
C GLN A 67 -11.35 11.48 -6.43
N ASN A 68 -11.61 11.06 -5.19
CA ASN A 68 -12.04 9.70 -4.85
C ASN A 68 -11.14 8.61 -5.49
N LYS A 69 -9.82 8.82 -5.43
CA LYS A 69 -8.83 7.92 -6.01
C LYS A 69 -8.21 7.04 -4.95
N THR A 70 -8.20 5.74 -5.19
CA THR A 70 -7.66 4.75 -4.27
C THR A 70 -6.29 4.26 -4.72
N TYR A 71 -5.43 4.05 -3.74
CA TYR A 71 -4.04 3.70 -3.96
C TYR A 71 -3.61 2.52 -3.11
N VAL A 72 -2.90 1.58 -3.72
CA VAL A 72 -2.12 0.57 -3.00
C VAL A 72 -0.74 1.16 -2.71
N LEU A 73 -0.40 1.27 -1.43
CA LEU A 73 0.89 1.82 -0.99
C LEU A 73 1.93 0.72 -0.72
N GLY A 74 1.50 -0.43 -0.21
CA GLY A 74 2.43 -1.52 0.07
C GLY A 74 1.84 -2.70 0.81
N VAL A 75 2.64 -3.77 0.87
CA VAL A 75 2.36 -4.99 1.64
C VAL A 75 3.61 -5.33 2.45
N PHE A 76 3.46 -5.54 3.76
CA PHE A 76 4.56 -5.60 4.71
C PHE A 76 4.48 -6.83 5.63
N ASP A 77 5.62 -7.25 6.17
CA ASP A 77 5.67 -8.35 7.15
C ASP A 77 5.22 -7.88 8.54
N THR A 78 5.46 -6.61 8.86
CA THR A 78 5.20 -6.05 10.19
C THR A 78 4.45 -4.74 10.12
N ARG A 79 3.70 -4.45 11.18
CA ARG A 79 3.00 -3.17 11.35
C ARG A 79 3.97 -1.99 11.30
N ASP A 80 5.12 -2.10 11.96
CA ASP A 80 6.12 -1.03 12.04
C ASP A 80 6.65 -0.62 10.66
N GLN A 81 6.84 -1.59 9.75
CA GLN A 81 7.22 -1.29 8.36
C GLN A 81 6.10 -0.51 7.65
N ALA A 82 4.85 -0.90 7.83
CA ALA A 82 3.71 -0.22 7.23
C ALA A 82 3.56 1.21 7.76
N GLU A 83 3.69 1.40 9.07
CA GLU A 83 3.63 2.72 9.73
C GLU A 83 4.78 3.63 9.27
N PHE A 84 5.97 3.08 9.06
CA PHE A 84 7.09 3.83 8.50
C PHE A 84 6.80 4.33 7.08
N TYR A 85 6.22 3.49 6.21
CA TYR A 85 5.80 3.93 4.87
C TYR A 85 4.66 4.93 4.90
N LEU A 86 3.69 4.73 5.79
CA LEU A 86 2.61 5.69 6.03
C LEU A 86 3.19 7.06 6.37
N ALA A 87 4.16 7.12 7.28
CA ALA A 87 4.83 8.37 7.62
C ALA A 87 5.50 9.03 6.40
N LEU A 88 6.22 8.26 5.58
CA LEU A 88 6.85 8.77 4.35
C LEU A 88 5.82 9.31 3.34
N HIS A 89 4.73 8.57 3.12
CA HIS A 89 3.68 8.99 2.19
C HIS A 89 2.94 10.22 2.71
N SER A 90 2.63 10.27 4.00
CA SER A 90 1.94 11.41 4.63
C SER A 90 2.77 12.70 4.61
N ASP A 91 4.10 12.61 4.66
CA ASP A 91 4.99 13.77 4.53
C ASP A 91 5.07 14.27 3.07
N ASN A 92 5.10 13.36 2.09
CA ASN A 92 5.10 13.73 0.68
C ASN A 92 4.55 12.62 -0.24
N PRO A 93 3.25 12.67 -0.60
CA PRO A 93 2.60 11.64 -1.43
C PRO A 93 3.24 11.46 -2.81
N LEU A 94 3.83 12.53 -3.38
CA LEU A 94 4.45 12.50 -4.71
C LEU A 94 5.81 11.79 -4.73
N LYS A 95 6.36 11.44 -3.56
CA LYS A 95 7.69 10.86 -3.40
C LYS A 95 7.68 9.40 -2.94
N VAL A 96 6.53 8.73 -2.91
CA VAL A 96 6.49 7.30 -2.54
C VAL A 96 5.79 6.53 -3.66
N PRO A 97 6.30 5.33 -4.06
CA PRO A 97 5.60 4.48 -5.01
C PRO A 97 4.17 4.18 -4.54
N ALA A 98 3.19 4.61 -5.34
CA ALA A 98 1.78 4.33 -5.12
C ALA A 98 1.15 3.85 -6.43
N LEU A 99 0.37 2.78 -6.34
CA LEU A 99 -0.42 2.26 -7.44
C LEU A 99 -1.81 2.86 -7.35
N LEU A 100 -2.17 3.71 -8.31
CA LEU A 100 -3.57 4.07 -8.54
C LEU A 100 -4.31 2.83 -9.08
N THR A 101 -5.38 2.42 -8.43
CA THR A 101 -6.20 1.28 -8.86
C THR A 101 -7.67 1.67 -8.90
N ASP A 102 -8.41 1.07 -9.82
CA ASP A 102 -9.87 1.11 -9.94
C ASP A 102 -10.50 -0.29 -9.80
N GLU A 103 -9.68 -1.31 -9.51
CA GLU A 103 -10.11 -2.71 -9.39
C GLU A 103 -11.08 -2.92 -8.22
N LEU A 104 -10.89 -2.19 -7.12
CA LEU A 104 -11.77 -2.20 -5.96
C LEU A 104 -12.07 -0.78 -5.50
N GLN A 105 -13.31 -0.56 -5.06
CA GLN A 105 -13.72 0.69 -4.43
C GLN A 105 -13.27 0.73 -2.98
N TRP A 106 -12.98 1.92 -2.45
CA TRP A 106 -12.66 2.10 -1.03
C TRP A 106 -13.74 1.47 -0.14
N PRO A 107 -13.41 0.64 0.88
CA PRO A 107 -12.08 0.40 1.50
C PRO A 107 -11.17 -0.66 0.85
N MET A 108 -11.35 -0.99 -0.43
CA MET A 108 -10.54 -1.97 -1.19
C MET A 108 -10.46 -3.36 -0.54
N LEU A 109 -11.52 -3.71 0.19
CA LEU A 109 -11.74 -5.01 0.83
C LEU A 109 -13.17 -5.44 0.51
N GLU A 110 -13.32 -6.62 -0.08
CA GLU A 110 -14.62 -7.21 -0.38
C GLU A 110 -14.65 -8.66 0.10
N LEU A 111 -15.83 -9.17 0.44
CA LEU A 111 -16.00 -10.62 0.62
C LEU A 111 -16.67 -11.19 -0.61
N THR A 112 -16.12 -12.30 -1.12
CA THR A 112 -16.83 -13.11 -2.11
C THR A 112 -18.06 -13.75 -1.49
N THR A 113 -19.00 -14.20 -2.32
CA THR A 113 -20.16 -15.01 -1.89
C THR A 113 -19.76 -16.28 -1.13
N GLY A 114 -18.52 -16.76 -1.32
CA GLY A 114 -17.94 -17.90 -0.59
C GLY A 114 -17.23 -17.53 0.72
N GLY A 115 -17.29 -16.27 1.15
CA GLY A 115 -16.66 -15.79 2.38
C GLY A 115 -15.15 -15.57 2.30
N GLN A 116 -14.57 -15.56 1.09
CA GLN A 116 -13.15 -15.25 0.91
C GLN A 116 -12.94 -13.74 0.83
N LEU A 117 -11.89 -13.23 1.46
CA LEU A 117 -11.49 -11.84 1.36
C LEU A 117 -10.82 -11.56 0.01
N LEU A 118 -11.43 -10.67 -0.77
CA LEU A 118 -10.79 -10.00 -1.90
C LEU A 118 -10.16 -8.71 -1.38
N ARG A 119 -8.93 -8.47 -1.81
CA ARG A 119 -8.19 -7.24 -1.56
C ARG A 119 -7.47 -6.81 -2.83
N ALA A 120 -7.17 -5.52 -2.93
CA ALA A 120 -6.30 -5.03 -3.99
C ALA A 120 -4.88 -5.58 -3.75
N ARG A 121 -4.31 -6.22 -4.78
CA ARG A 121 -2.97 -6.80 -4.74
C ARG A 121 -1.90 -5.78 -5.08
N TYR A 122 -0.67 -6.05 -4.68
CA TYR A 122 0.49 -5.24 -5.02
C TYR A 122 0.92 -5.48 -6.49
N GLN A 123 0.05 -5.18 -7.46
CA GLN A 123 0.24 -5.49 -8.88
C GLN A 123 -0.26 -4.34 -9.74
N GLY A 124 0.52 -3.94 -10.75
CA GLY A 124 0.19 -2.83 -11.63
C GLY A 124 1.36 -1.87 -11.83
N VAL A 125 1.05 -0.61 -12.16
CA VAL A 125 2.07 0.42 -12.41
C VAL A 125 2.07 1.45 -11.28
N TYR A 126 3.07 1.38 -10.42
CA TYR A 126 3.33 2.33 -9.34
C TYR A 126 4.05 3.54 -9.89
N LYS A 127 3.53 4.75 -9.65
CA LYS A 127 4.13 5.99 -10.17
C LYS A 127 4.79 6.78 -9.05
N VAL A 128 5.94 7.39 -9.35
CA VAL A 128 6.64 8.35 -8.48
C VAL A 128 7.22 9.47 -9.33
N GLY A 129 6.57 10.62 -9.34
CA GLY A 129 6.91 11.72 -10.25
C GLY A 129 6.88 11.25 -11.72
N LEU A 130 8.03 11.32 -12.40
CA LEU A 130 8.20 10.88 -13.81
C LEU A 130 8.66 9.42 -13.96
N LYS A 131 8.89 8.73 -12.85
CA LYS A 131 9.37 7.35 -12.80
C LYS A 131 8.22 6.42 -12.50
N SER A 132 8.33 5.16 -12.91
CA SER A 132 7.38 4.14 -12.53
C SER A 132 8.01 2.79 -12.28
N TYR A 133 7.31 1.98 -11.50
CA TYR A 133 7.59 0.57 -11.34
C TYR A 133 6.42 -0.22 -11.89
N ARG A 134 6.71 -1.21 -12.73
CA ARG A 134 5.71 -2.16 -13.21
C ARG A 134 5.88 -3.46 -12.46
N VAL A 135 4.77 -3.93 -11.89
CA VAL A 135 4.64 -5.19 -11.17
C VAL A 135 3.59 -6.02 -11.88
N GLN A 136 3.96 -7.20 -12.35
CA GLN A 136 3.07 -8.10 -13.08
C GLN A 136 3.15 -9.50 -12.48
N ALA A 137 2.00 -10.16 -12.31
CA ALA A 137 1.99 -11.57 -11.98
C ALA A 137 2.70 -12.38 -13.09
N ASN A 138 3.54 -13.32 -12.69
CA ASN A 138 4.06 -14.32 -13.58
C ASN A 138 2.96 -15.40 -13.78
N GLU A 139 2.64 -15.77 -15.02
CA GLU A 139 1.60 -16.77 -15.28
C GLU A 139 2.06 -18.21 -14.97
N GLU A 140 3.38 -18.42 -14.88
CA GLU A 140 4.02 -19.72 -14.66
C GLU A 140 4.47 -19.93 -13.20
N SER A 141 4.36 -18.92 -12.33
CA SER A 141 4.71 -19.01 -10.92
C SER A 141 3.90 -18.05 -10.05
N ASP A 142 3.84 -18.27 -8.74
CA ASP A 142 3.17 -17.35 -7.80
C ASP A 142 3.97 -16.05 -7.52
N LEU A 143 4.98 -15.75 -8.36
CA LEU A 143 5.87 -14.59 -8.20
C LEU A 143 5.40 -13.39 -9.02
N LEU A 144 5.89 -12.22 -8.61
CA LEU A 144 5.71 -10.96 -9.32
C LEU A 144 7.00 -10.57 -10.03
N THR A 145 6.88 -10.23 -11.30
CA THR A 145 7.96 -9.71 -12.16
C THR A 145 8.02 -8.20 -12.02
N LEU A 146 9.22 -7.68 -11.73
CA LEU A 146 9.43 -6.28 -11.35
C LEU A 146 10.30 -5.54 -12.37
N TRP A 147 9.85 -4.37 -12.78
CA TRP A 147 10.57 -3.50 -13.70
C TRP A 147 10.57 -2.06 -13.21
N TYR A 148 11.72 -1.39 -13.28
CA TYR A 148 11.82 0.06 -13.15
C TYR A 148 11.79 0.69 -14.55
N ILE A 149 11.04 1.79 -14.69
CA ILE A 149 10.86 2.52 -15.94
C ILE A 149 11.12 4.01 -15.70
N ASP A 150 12.04 4.57 -16.49
CA ASP A 150 12.40 5.98 -16.51
C ASP A 150 12.54 6.46 -17.96
N ARG A 151 11.46 7.03 -18.48
CA ARG A 151 11.33 7.45 -19.89
C ARG A 151 11.60 6.28 -20.86
N TYR A 152 12.81 6.21 -21.41
CA TYR A 152 13.25 5.19 -22.37
C TYR A 152 14.13 4.11 -21.73
N HIS A 153 14.51 4.29 -20.46
CA HIS A 153 15.30 3.32 -19.72
C HIS A 153 14.37 2.39 -18.94
N THR A 154 14.58 1.09 -19.16
CA THR A 154 13.85 0.02 -18.47
C THR A 154 14.88 -0.92 -17.85
N GLU A 155 14.71 -1.20 -16.56
CA GLU A 155 15.60 -2.05 -15.76
C GLU A 155 14.80 -3.19 -15.13
N TYR A 156 15.24 -4.43 -15.33
CA TYR A 156 14.65 -5.60 -14.66
C TYR A 156 15.16 -5.69 -13.23
N LEU A 157 14.24 -5.75 -12.26
CA LEU A 157 14.56 -5.80 -10.83
C LEU A 157 14.44 -7.21 -10.23
N GLY A 158 14.14 -8.21 -11.06
CA GLY A 158 13.95 -9.59 -10.63
C GLY A 158 12.49 -10.00 -10.45
N GLU A 159 12.32 -11.22 -9.95
CA GLU A 159 11.06 -11.78 -9.49
C GLU A 159 11.07 -11.95 -7.97
N ALA A 160 9.90 -11.84 -7.35
CA ALA A 160 9.74 -11.96 -5.90
C ALA A 160 8.28 -12.21 -5.51
N ALA A 161 8.04 -12.74 -4.31
CA ALA A 161 6.69 -12.77 -3.75
C ALA A 161 6.19 -11.34 -3.46
N GLU A 162 4.90 -11.18 -3.20
CA GLU A 162 4.25 -9.86 -3.10
C GLU A 162 4.93 -8.89 -2.10
N LYS A 163 5.26 -9.39 -0.91
CA LYS A 163 5.92 -8.61 0.15
C LYS A 163 7.35 -8.22 -0.25
N GLU A 164 8.09 -9.20 -0.74
CA GLU A 164 9.48 -9.04 -1.17
C GLU A 164 9.58 -8.09 -2.37
N ALA A 165 8.59 -8.12 -3.26
CA ALA A 165 8.45 -7.18 -4.37
C ALA A 165 8.27 -5.74 -3.89
N CYS A 166 7.37 -5.52 -2.92
CA CYS A 166 7.20 -4.22 -2.28
C CYS A 166 8.53 -3.72 -1.66
N LEU A 167 9.21 -4.57 -0.89
CA LEU A 167 10.50 -4.23 -0.28
C LEU A 167 11.61 -3.98 -1.31
N LYS A 168 11.67 -4.74 -2.42
CA LYS A 168 12.63 -4.52 -3.51
C LYS A 168 12.42 -3.18 -4.20
N ILE A 169 11.18 -2.84 -4.55
CA ILE A 169 10.83 -1.56 -5.18
C ILE A 169 11.22 -0.41 -4.28
N TYR A 170 10.89 -0.50 -2.99
CA TYR A 170 11.26 0.53 -2.04
C TYR A 170 12.76 0.64 -1.82
N SER A 171 13.48 -0.48 -1.73
CA SER A 171 14.93 -0.49 -1.56
C SER A 171 15.62 0.15 -2.78
N HIS A 172 15.16 -0.18 -3.99
CA HIS A 172 15.64 0.45 -5.21
C HIS A 172 15.34 1.97 -5.23
N PHE A 173 14.14 2.35 -4.80
CA PHE A 173 13.74 3.74 -4.68
C PHE A 173 14.59 4.53 -3.67
N ASP A 174 14.74 4.04 -2.44
CA ASP A 174 15.53 4.67 -1.37
C ASP A 174 17.02 4.74 -1.72
N ALA A 175 17.59 3.69 -2.32
CA ALA A 175 18.98 3.72 -2.80
C ALA A 175 19.22 4.84 -3.81
N ARG A 176 18.27 5.07 -4.74
CA ARG A 176 18.35 6.17 -5.71
C ARG A 176 18.09 7.54 -5.08
N LEU A 177 17.25 7.65 -4.05
CA LEU A 177 17.08 8.89 -3.28
C LEU A 177 18.36 9.26 -2.52
N ARG A 178 19.02 8.27 -1.89
CA ARG A 178 20.29 8.48 -1.19
C ARG A 178 21.45 8.78 -2.15
N GLY A 179 21.39 8.28 -3.37
CA GLY A 179 22.27 8.68 -4.48
C GLY A 179 21.99 10.09 -5.02
N CYS A 180 20.82 10.67 -4.74
CA CYS A 180 20.45 12.04 -5.06
C CYS A 180 20.93 13.01 -3.95
N LYS A 181 22.22 12.92 -3.60
CA LYS A 181 22.92 14.03 -2.94
C LYS A 181 23.66 14.80 -4.03
N MET A 182 23.39 16.11 -4.09
CA MET A 182 23.87 17.11 -5.05
C MET A 182 23.03 17.25 -6.32
N CYS A 183 22.04 18.13 -6.24
CA CYS A 183 21.97 19.36 -7.05
C CYS A 183 21.42 20.46 -6.15
#